data_AF-A0A931M3U5-F1
#
_entry.id   AF-A0A931M3U5-F1
#
_cell.length_a   1.000
_cell.length_b   1.000
_cell.length_c   1.000
_cell.angle_alpha   90.00
_cell.angle_beta   90.00
_cell.angle_gamma   90.00
#
_symmetry.space_group_name_H-M   'P 1'
#
loop_
_entity.id
_entity.type
_entity.pdbx_description
1 polymer ?
#
loop_
_entity_poly.entity_id
_entity_poly.type
_entity_poly.pdbx_seq_one_letter_code
_entity_poly.pdbx_strand_id
1 'polypeptide(L)'
;GSVTELYSSLDKKVTAEEVNAAMKAASNESFGYNEDEIVSSDIIGISFGSLYDATQTRVQTVGDTQIVRTVSWYDNEMSYVSQLVRTLHYFAKMISK
;
A
#
# COMPACT_ATOMS: atom_id res chain seq x y z
N GLY A 1 -10.09 6.29 -8.73
CA GLY A 1 -9.63 4.95 -8.33
C GLY A 1 -8.55 4.39 -9.23
N SER A 2 -7.41 4.02 -8.66
CA SER A 2 -6.19 3.60 -9.36
C SER A 2 -5.41 2.55 -8.56
N VAL A 3 -4.39 1.96 -9.17
CA VAL A 3 -3.52 0.95 -8.57
C VAL A 3 -2.07 1.18 -8.97
N THR A 4 -1.13 0.85 -8.07
CA THR A 4 0.30 0.85 -8.34
C THR A 4 0.84 -0.56 -8.21
N GLU A 5 1.56 -1.02 -9.24
CA GLU A 5 2.38 -2.22 -9.18
C GLU A 5 3.85 -1.85 -9.02
N LEU A 6 4.54 -2.46 -8.05
CA LEU A 6 5.97 -2.32 -7.87
C LEU A 6 6.64 -3.68 -8.06
N TYR A 7 7.54 -3.76 -9.02
CA TYR A 7 8.42 -4.91 -9.24
C TYR A 7 9.79 -4.58 -8.66
N SER A 8 10.27 -5.41 -7.74
CA SER A 8 11.47 -5.12 -6.95
C SER A 8 12.38 -6.34 -6.84
N SER A 9 13.68 -6.10 -6.78
CA SER A 9 14.68 -7.06 -6.31
C SER A 9 15.07 -6.67 -4.89
N LEU A 10 15.10 -7.63 -3.97
CA LEU A 10 15.37 -7.41 -2.56
C LEU A 10 16.72 -8.04 -2.17
N ASP A 11 17.38 -7.48 -1.16
CA ASP A 11 18.67 -7.96 -0.66
C ASP A 11 18.60 -9.37 -0.02
N LYS A 12 17.39 -9.83 0.30
CA LYS A 12 17.12 -11.16 0.85
C LYS A 12 16.01 -11.85 0.05
N LYS A 13 16.09 -13.18 -0.04
CA LYS A 13 14.99 -14.00 -0.55
C LYS A 13 13.84 -13.97 0.46
N VAL A 14 12.62 -13.84 -0.05
CA VAL A 14 11.39 -13.79 0.74
C VAL A 14 10.31 -14.71 0.16
N THR A 15 9.26 -14.99 0.93
CA THR A 15 8.00 -15.57 0.45
C THR A 15 6.89 -14.51 0.35
N ALA A 16 5.79 -14.85 -0.33
CA ALA A 16 4.64 -13.94 -0.42
C ALA A 16 4.02 -13.68 0.97
N GLU A 17 4.00 -14.70 1.83
CA GLU A 17 3.49 -14.63 3.21
C GLU A 17 4.36 -13.69 4.06
N GLU A 18 5.69 -13.75 3.92
CA GLU A 18 6.60 -12.84 4.64
C GLU A 18 6.41 -11.39 4.19
N VAL A 19 6.23 -11.14 2.89
CA VAL A 19 5.93 -9.81 2.35
C VAL A 19 4.58 -9.32 2.87
N ASN A 20 3.54 -10.15 2.79
CA ASN A 20 2.19 -9.80 3.25
C ASN A 20 2.17 -9.53 4.75
N ALA A 21 2.85 -10.33 5.57
CA ALA A 21 2.96 -10.12 7.01
C ALA A 21 3.67 -8.79 7.34
N ALA A 22 4.74 -8.45 6.62
CA ALA A 22 5.43 -7.17 6.79
C ALA A 22 4.52 -5.97 6.44
N MET A 23 3.75 -6.08 5.35
CA MET A 23 2.81 -5.03 4.94
C MET A 23 1.65 -4.89 5.94
N LYS A 24 1.10 -6.01 6.44
CA LYS A 24 0.05 -6.01 7.48
C LYS A 24 0.54 -5.35 8.76
N ALA A 25 1.77 -5.66 9.18
CA ALA A 25 2.38 -5.07 10.37
C ALA A 25 2.66 -3.56 10.25
N ALA A 26 2.86 -3.05 9.02
CA ALA A 26 3.05 -1.63 8.75
C ALA A 26 1.74 -0.83 8.63
N SER A 27 0.58 -1.50 8.70
CA SER A 27 -0.72 -0.86 8.52
C SER A 27 -1.02 0.19 9.59
N ASN A 28 -1.69 1.25 9.17
CA ASN A 28 -2.06 2.40 10.00
C ASN A 28 -3.16 3.21 9.30
N GLU A 29 -3.51 4.40 9.81
CA GLU A 29 -4.57 5.24 9.22
C GLU A 29 -4.29 5.71 7.77
N SER A 30 -3.02 5.75 7.35
CA SER A 30 -2.61 6.09 5.99
C SER A 30 -2.43 4.87 5.09
N PHE A 31 -2.04 3.73 5.66
CA PHE A 31 -1.71 2.51 4.94
C PHE A 31 -2.64 1.37 5.37
N GLY A 32 -3.65 1.11 4.54
CA GLY A 32 -4.58 0.00 4.74
C GLY A 32 -4.01 -1.32 4.24
N TYR A 33 -4.63 -2.42 4.66
CA TYR A 33 -4.27 -3.77 4.23
C TYR A 33 -5.55 -4.55 3.88
N ASN A 34 -5.58 -5.15 2.69
CA ASN A 34 -6.72 -5.84 2.11
C ASN A 34 -6.39 -7.31 1.80
N GLU A 35 -7.33 -8.21 2.11
CA GLU A 35 -7.28 -9.65 1.77
C GLU A 35 -8.50 -10.08 0.93
N ASP A 36 -9.40 -9.15 0.58
CA ASP A 36 -10.58 -9.42 -0.24
C ASP A 36 -10.29 -9.21 -1.74
N GLU A 37 -11.01 -9.92 -2.63
CA GLU A 37 -10.87 -9.76 -4.09
C GLU A 37 -11.62 -8.52 -4.60
N ILE A 38 -11.10 -7.33 -4.25
CA ILE A 38 -11.68 -6.03 -4.60
C ILE A 38 -11.27 -5.55 -6.00
N VAL A 39 -12.04 -4.61 -6.53
CA VAL A 39 -11.76 -3.90 -7.78
C VAL A 39 -11.76 -2.39 -7.59
N SER A 40 -11.47 -1.64 -8.65
CA SER A 40 -11.26 -0.18 -8.58
C SER A 40 -12.46 0.63 -8.06
N SER A 41 -13.70 0.13 -8.20
CA SER A 41 -14.89 0.81 -7.68
C SER A 41 -14.99 0.73 -6.16
N ASP A 42 -14.47 -0.33 -5.55
CA ASP A 42 -14.60 -0.58 -4.10
C ASP A 42 -13.73 0.40 -3.28
N ILE A 43 -12.72 1.00 -3.92
CA ILE A 43 -11.82 1.95 -3.29
C ILE A 43 -12.22 3.41 -3.47
N ILE A 44 -13.31 3.71 -4.19
CA ILE A 44 -13.76 5.10 -4.37
C ILE A 44 -14.19 5.68 -3.01
N GLY A 45 -13.60 6.82 -2.64
CA GLY A 45 -13.94 7.49 -1.39
C GLY A 45 -13.27 6.94 -0.12
N ILE A 46 -12.34 5.98 -0.23
CA ILE A 46 -11.58 5.51 0.95
C ILE A 46 -10.69 6.62 1.50
N SER A 47 -10.41 6.56 2.80
CA SER A 47 -9.56 7.54 3.49
C SER A 47 -8.11 7.07 3.71
N PHE A 48 -7.78 5.82 3.38
CA PHE A 48 -6.39 5.38 3.32
C PHE A 48 -5.68 6.08 2.17
N GLY A 49 -4.43 6.51 2.38
CA GLY A 49 -3.58 7.04 1.31
C GLY A 49 -3.14 5.95 0.33
N SER A 50 -3.03 4.71 0.81
CA SER A 50 -2.68 3.52 0.04
C SER A 50 -3.29 2.30 0.74
N LEU A 51 -3.90 1.39 -0.03
CA LEU A 51 -4.51 0.15 0.45
C LEU A 51 -3.75 -1.01 -0.19
N TYR A 52 -2.91 -1.70 0.58
CA TYR A 52 -2.13 -2.84 0.09
C TYR A 52 -3.04 -4.01 -0.24
N ASP A 53 -2.82 -4.67 -1.38
CA ASP A 53 -3.63 -5.79 -1.82
C ASP A 53 -2.84 -7.11 -1.75
N ALA A 54 -3.08 -7.89 -0.69
CA ALA A 54 -2.34 -9.11 -0.41
C ALA A 54 -2.65 -10.25 -1.38
N THR A 55 -3.78 -10.18 -2.11
CA THR A 55 -4.17 -11.20 -3.11
C THR A 55 -3.32 -11.14 -4.37
N GLN A 56 -2.69 -9.98 -4.62
CA GLN A 56 -1.91 -9.72 -5.84
C GLN A 56 -0.39 -9.85 -5.67
N THR A 57 0.08 -10.14 -4.46
CA THR A 57 1.49 -10.39 -4.15
C THR A 57 2.02 -11.56 -4.95
N ARG A 58 3.14 -11.36 -5.66
CA ARG A 58 3.82 -12.45 -6.37
C ARG A 58 5.30 -12.41 -6.10
N VAL A 59 5.85 -13.58 -5.79
CA VAL A 59 7.29 -13.80 -5.69
C VAL A 59 7.69 -14.80 -6.75
N GLN A 60 8.57 -14.40 -7.66
CA GLN A 60 9.10 -15.26 -8.71
C GLN A 60 10.60 -15.42 -8.53
N THR A 61 11.05 -16.68 -8.53
CA THR A 61 12.48 -17.02 -8.41
C THR A 61 12.92 -17.75 -9.66
N VAL A 62 13.96 -17.23 -10.34
CA VAL A 62 14.57 -17.85 -11.51
C VAL A 62 16.08 -17.92 -11.29
N GLY A 63 16.58 -19.13 -11.05
CA GLY A 63 17.96 -19.33 -10.61
C GLY A 63 18.20 -18.66 -9.26
N ASP A 64 19.22 -17.80 -9.20
CA ASP A 64 19.56 -17.05 -8.00
C ASP A 64 18.82 -15.71 -7.86
N THR A 65 18.15 -15.25 -8.92
CA THR A 65 17.43 -13.99 -8.93
C THR A 65 16.00 -14.17 -8.43
N GLN A 66 15.56 -13.28 -7.54
CA GLN A 66 14.18 -13.18 -7.10
C GLN A 66 13.61 -11.80 -7.42
N ILE A 67 12.41 -11.77 -8.01
CA ILE A 67 11.61 -10.57 -8.25
C ILE A 67 10.32 -10.67 -7.43
N VAL A 68 10.02 -9.59 -6.70
CA VAL A 68 8.84 -9.44 -5.87
C VAL A 68 7.94 -8.37 -6.48
N ARG A 69 6.71 -8.75 -6.83
CA ARG A 69 5.64 -7.83 -7.25
C ARG A 69 4.71 -7.59 -6.06
N THR A 70 4.56 -6.33 -5.68
CA THR A 70 3.58 -5.86 -4.70
C THR A 70 2.61 -4.90 -5.36
N VAL A 71 1.36 -4.89 -4.89
CA VAL A 71 0.29 -4.07 -5.49
C VAL A 71 -0.44 -3.30 -4.39
N SER A 72 -0.78 -2.04 -4.68
CA SER A 72 -1.61 -1.25 -3.78
C SER A 72 -2.58 -0.35 -4.54
N TRP A 73 -3.82 -0.35 -4.07
CA TRP A 73 -4.89 0.53 -4.54
C TRP A 73 -4.82 1.89 -3.86
N TYR A 74 -5.37 2.88 -4.55
CA TYR A 74 -5.65 4.19 -3.98
C TYR A 74 -6.74 4.88 -4.80
N ASP A 75 -7.58 5.66 -4.13
CA ASP A 75 -8.38 6.64 -4.84
C ASP A 75 -7.52 7.87 -5.11
N ASN A 76 -7.12 8.07 -6.37
CA ASN A 76 -6.33 9.21 -6.78
C ASN A 76 -6.93 10.57 -6.35
N GLU A 77 -8.23 10.63 -6.06
CA GLU A 77 -8.89 11.78 -5.45
C GLU A 77 -8.91 11.68 -3.91
N MET A 78 -9.73 10.81 -3.33
CA MET A 78 -9.98 10.81 -1.89
C MET A 78 -8.80 10.33 -1.04
N SER A 79 -8.04 9.34 -1.50
CA SER A 79 -6.83 8.88 -0.80
C SER A 79 -5.80 10.00 -0.72
N TYR A 80 -5.60 10.73 -1.82
CA TYR A 80 -4.69 11.88 -1.85
C TYR A 80 -5.17 13.01 -0.94
N VAL A 81 -6.45 13.40 -1.05
CA VAL A 81 -7.04 14.46 -0.21
C VAL A 81 -6.95 14.11 1.28
N SER A 82 -7.18 12.85 1.64
CA SER A 82 -7.06 12.39 3.03
C SER A 82 -5.63 12.54 3.56
N GLN A 83 -4.62 12.18 2.77
CA GLN A 83 -3.21 12.40 3.14
C GLN A 83 -2.84 13.89 3.22
N LEU A 84 -3.34 14.70 2.29
CA LEU A 84 -3.13 16.15 2.28
C LEU A 84 -3.70 16.79 3.55
N VAL A 85 -4.92 16.43 3.93
CA VAL A 85 -5.57 16.94 5.15
C VAL A 85 -4.84 16.48 6.41
N ARG A 86 -4.40 15.21 6.49
CA ARG A 86 -3.56 14.72 7.62
C ARG A 86 -2.27 15.54 7.75
N THR A 87 -1.60 15.78 6.63
CA THR A 87 -0.36 16.57 6.58
C THR A 87 -0.60 18.00 7.04
N LEU A 88 -1.65 18.65 6.51
CA LEU A 88 -2.04 20.00 6.90
C LEU A 88 -2.38 20.09 8.39
N HIS A 89 -3.14 19.13 8.92
CA HIS A 89 -3.52 19.11 10.33
C HIS A 89 -2.32 18.95 11.25
N TYR A 90 -1.38 18.06 10.91
CA TYR A 90 -0.13 17.90 11.64
C TYR A 90 0.71 19.17 11.59
N PHE A 91 0.87 19.76 10.40
CA PHE A 91 1.62 21.00 10.22
C PHE A 91 1.02 22.17 11.00
N ALA A 92 -0.31 22.33 10.97
CA ALA A 92 -1.01 23.36 11.72
C ALA A 92 -0.75 23.25 13.24
N LYS A 93 -0.71 22.03 13.79
CA LYS A 93 -0.36 21.78 15.20
C LYS A 93 1.08 22.16 15.55
N MET A 94 2.02 22.09 14.60
CA MET A 94 3.41 22.47 14.84
C MET A 94 3.61 23.99 14.87
N ILE A 95 2.79 24.75 14.13
CA ILE A 95 2.93 26.21 14.02
C ILE A 95 1.98 26.99 14.94
N SER A 96 0.92 26.36 15.43
CA SER A 96 0.00 26.96 16.40
C SER A 96 0.61 26.84 17.79
N LYS A 97 1.18 27.95 18.29
CA LYS A 97 1.64 28.10 19.68
C LYS A 97 0.47 28.37 20.62
#